data_AF-A0A953UD11-F1
#
_entry.id   AF-A0A953UD11-F1
#
_cell.length_a   1.000
_cell.length_b   1.000
_cell.length_c   1.000
_cell.angle_alpha   90.00
_cell.angle_beta   90.00
_cell.angle_gamma   90.00
#
_symmetry.space_group_name_H-M   'P 1'
#
loop_
_entity.id
_entity.type
_entity.pdbx_description
1 polymer ?
#
loop_
_entity_poly.entity_id
_entity_poly.type
_entity_poly.pdbx_seq_one_letter_code
_entity_poly.pdbx_strand_id
1 'polypeptide(L)'
;MDRLRSVTIYQTVMGISIVLNILVGIFILFAPDTFAALLGQPRPSPETWPRHWGAQLIAINLLYLPGLSDPIRNRFVNYLGILIRLSFALFFFTQGRGFVTMGIYDGTFGLSLLATYLRVPRVTPPSSAATRSSP
;
A
#
# COMPACT_ATOMS: atom_id res chain seq x y z
N MET A 1 -20.76 -13.89 9.72
CA MET A 1 -20.43 -13.75 8.27
C MET A 1 -19.64 -12.47 7.97
N ASP A 2 -19.84 -11.37 8.70
CA ASP A 2 -19.18 -10.08 8.38
C ASP A 2 -17.65 -10.07 8.51
N ARG A 3 -17.08 -10.81 9.47
CA ARG A 3 -15.61 -10.89 9.67
C ARG A 3 -14.89 -11.43 8.43
N LEU A 4 -15.35 -12.55 7.88
CA LEU A 4 -14.72 -13.18 6.73
C LEU A 4 -14.85 -12.28 5.49
N ARG A 5 -16.02 -11.67 5.31
CA ARG A 5 -16.27 -10.71 4.22
C ARG A 5 -15.32 -9.52 4.26
N SER A 6 -15.10 -8.90 5.43
CA SER A 6 -14.16 -7.77 5.57
C SER A 6 -12.73 -8.16 5.22
N VAL A 7 -12.28 -9.36 5.64
CA VAL A 7 -10.95 -9.89 5.31
C VAL A 7 -10.82 -10.10 3.81
N THR A 8 -11.79 -10.75 3.16
CA THR A 8 -11.77 -10.99 1.71
C THR A 8 -11.79 -9.69 0.91
N ILE A 9 -12.58 -8.69 1.31
CA ILE A 9 -12.58 -7.37 0.66
C ILE A 9 -11.20 -6.72 0.77
N TYR A 10 -10.62 -6.71 1.97
CA TYR A 10 -9.28 -6.16 2.18
C TYR A 10 -8.23 -6.87 1.32
N GLN A 11 -8.22 -8.21 1.33
CA GLN A 11 -7.30 -9.01 0.51
C GLN A 11 -7.49 -8.75 -0.99
N THR A 12 -8.73 -8.57 -1.44
CA THR A 12 -9.02 -8.26 -2.85
C THR A 12 -8.46 -6.89 -3.23
N VAL A 13 -8.72 -5.86 -2.42
CA VAL A 13 -8.21 -4.50 -2.65
C VAL A 13 -6.68 -4.48 -2.60
N MET A 14 -6.08 -5.20 -1.65
CA MET A 14 -4.64 -5.35 -1.52
C MET A 14 -4.01 -6.09 -2.69
N GLY A 15 -4.62 -7.18 -3.15
CA GLY A 15 -4.17 -7.93 -4.33
C GLY A 15 -4.23 -7.08 -5.60
N ILE A 16 -5.36 -6.41 -5.86
CA ILE A 16 -5.51 -5.47 -6.98
C ILE A 16 -4.45 -4.37 -6.92
N SER A 17 -4.26 -3.79 -5.73
CA SER A 17 -3.22 -2.81 -5.50
C SER A 17 -1.83 -3.34 -5.86
N ILE A 18 -1.44 -4.51 -5.35
CA ILE A 18 -0.13 -5.11 -5.62
C ILE A 18 0.08 -5.28 -7.11
N VAL A 19 -0.88 -5.89 -7.81
CA VAL A 19 -0.80 -6.12 -9.26
C VAL A 19 -0.65 -4.79 -10.02
N LEU A 20 -1.53 -3.82 -9.77
CA LEU A 20 -1.47 -2.54 -10.47
C LEU A 20 -0.16 -1.80 -10.22
N ASN A 21 0.34 -1.82 -8.99
CA ASN A 21 1.58 -1.11 -8.66
C ASN A 21 2.82 -1.80 -9.20
N ILE A 22 2.83 -3.12 -9.29
CA ILE A 22 3.90 -3.85 -9.99
C ILE A 22 3.88 -3.52 -11.48
N LEU A 23 2.71 -3.52 -12.12
CA LEU A 23 2.58 -3.16 -13.54
C LEU A 23 3.05 -1.72 -13.81
N VAL A 24 2.63 -0.77 -12.97
CA VAL A 24 3.08 0.63 -13.05
C VAL A 24 4.59 0.73 -12.79
N GLY A 25 5.11 0.03 -11.79
CA GLY A 25 6.54 0.02 -11.48
C GLY A 25 7.39 -0.53 -12.64
N ILE A 26 6.94 -1.62 -13.27
CA ILE A 26 7.57 -2.20 -14.47
C ILE A 26 7.53 -1.18 -15.61
N PHE A 27 6.37 -0.58 -15.89
CA PHE A 27 6.23 0.44 -16.92
C PHE A 27 7.21 1.59 -16.73
N ILE A 28 7.34 2.12 -15.51
CA ILE A 28 8.25 3.24 -15.21
C ILE A 28 9.72 2.85 -15.35
N LEU A 29 10.09 1.61 -14.99
CA LEU A 29 11.46 1.14 -15.13
C LEU A 29 11.93 1.11 -16.60
N PHE A 30 11.06 0.62 -17.49
CA PHE A 30 11.38 0.46 -18.91
C PHE A 30 11.06 1.69 -19.75
N ALA A 31 10.13 2.56 -19.32
CA ALA A 31 9.70 3.76 -20.04
C ALA A 31 9.58 5.00 -19.13
N PRO A 32 10.67 5.42 -18.45
CA PRO A 32 10.64 6.54 -17.50
C PRO A 32 10.29 7.88 -18.16
N ASP A 33 10.74 8.10 -19.40
CA ASP A 33 10.43 9.31 -20.17
C ASP A 33 8.95 9.40 -20.54
N THR A 34 8.36 8.29 -20.96
CA THR A 34 6.93 8.21 -21.27
C THR A 34 6.12 8.49 -20.01
N PHE A 35 6.52 7.91 -18.87
CA PHE A 35 5.89 8.19 -17.58
C PHE A 35 5.99 9.68 -17.20
N ALA A 36 7.18 10.28 -17.28
CA ALA A 36 7.36 11.70 -16.98
C ALA A 36 6.54 12.60 -17.91
N ALA A 37 6.47 12.26 -19.20
CA ALA A 37 5.66 12.97 -20.19
C ALA A 37 4.15 12.88 -19.89
N LEU A 38 3.65 11.71 -19.46
CA LEU A 38 2.25 11.54 -19.04
C LEU A 38 1.89 12.39 -17.83
N LEU A 39 2.88 12.70 -16.98
CA LEU A 39 2.71 13.59 -15.84
C LEU A 39 2.91 15.07 -16.17
N GLY A 40 3.14 15.40 -17.45
CA GLY A 40 3.47 16.76 -17.88
C GLY A 40 4.78 17.27 -17.29
N GLN A 41 5.66 16.37 -16.84
CA GLN A 41 6.97 16.76 -16.34
C GLN A 41 7.96 16.97 -17.51
N PRO A 42 8.93 17.89 -17.35
CA PRO A 42 10.07 17.98 -18.26
C PRO A 42 10.77 16.61 -18.35
N ARG A 43 11.42 16.34 -19.49
CA ARG A 43 12.22 15.11 -19.62
C ARG A 43 13.20 15.01 -18.45
N PRO A 44 13.12 13.95 -17.64
CA PRO A 44 13.90 13.85 -16.43
C PRO A 44 15.37 13.68 -16.81
N SER A 45 16.18 14.70 -16.54
CA SER A 45 17.63 14.63 -16.67
C SER A 45 18.24 14.79 -15.28
N PRO A 46 18.64 13.71 -14.59
CA PRO A 46 18.71 12.32 -15.07
C PRO A 46 17.38 11.54 -14.93
N GLU A 47 17.18 10.51 -15.77
CA GLU A 47 16.05 9.54 -15.74
C GLU A 47 16.05 8.63 -14.49
N THR A 48 16.89 8.96 -13.52
CA THR A 48 17.15 8.15 -12.34
C THR A 48 15.94 8.15 -11.41
N TRP A 49 15.32 9.31 -11.16
CA TRP A 49 14.25 9.41 -10.16
C TRP A 49 12.99 8.61 -10.52
N PRO A 50 12.46 8.58 -11.77
CA PRO A 50 11.28 7.77 -12.08
C PRO A 50 11.59 6.29 -11.91
N ARG A 51 12.74 5.83 -12.42
CA ARG A 51 13.17 4.42 -12.27
C ARG A 51 13.30 4.02 -10.81
N HIS A 52 13.81 4.89 -9.95
CA HIS A 52 13.87 4.64 -8.50
C HIS A 52 12.47 4.48 -7.91
N TRP A 53 11.52 5.35 -8.28
CA TRP A 53 10.15 5.21 -7.82
C TRP A 53 9.48 3.92 -8.33
N GLY A 54 9.69 3.56 -9.59
CA GLY A 54 9.20 2.30 -10.16
C GLY A 54 9.74 1.06 -9.43
N ALA A 55 11.05 1.02 -9.17
CA ALA A 55 11.67 -0.04 -8.37
C ALA A 55 11.11 -0.08 -6.94
N GLN A 56 10.92 1.09 -6.31
CA GLN A 56 10.35 1.20 -4.98
C GLN A 56 8.92 0.65 -4.93
N LEU A 57 8.06 0.97 -5.92
CA LEU A 57 6.70 0.43 -6.01
C LEU A 57 6.73 -1.11 -6.03
N ILE A 58 7.61 -1.71 -6.82
CA ILE A 58 7.74 -3.17 -6.88
C ILE A 58 8.18 -3.72 -5.53
N ALA A 59 9.28 -3.20 -4.96
CA ALA A 59 9.85 -3.69 -3.71
C ALA A 59 8.85 -3.62 -2.54
N ILE A 60 8.18 -2.49 -2.36
CA ILE A 60 7.19 -2.30 -1.29
C ILE A 60 6.02 -3.27 -1.44
N ASN A 61 5.52 -3.46 -2.66
CA ASN A 61 4.37 -4.36 -2.88
C ASN A 61 4.73 -5.84 -2.69
N LEU A 62 5.99 -6.24 -2.92
CA LEU A 62 6.45 -7.59 -2.55
C LEU A 62 6.53 -7.78 -1.03
N LEU A 63 6.95 -6.76 -0.28
CA LEU A 63 6.96 -6.80 1.18
C LEU A 63 5.56 -6.88 1.80
N TYR A 64 4.52 -6.57 1.04
CA TYR A 64 3.12 -6.65 1.46
C TYR A 64 2.53 -8.07 1.35
N LEU A 65 3.19 -9.02 0.65
CA LEU A 65 2.66 -10.37 0.44
C LEU A 65 2.26 -11.11 1.73
N PRO A 66 3.02 -11.04 2.85
CA PRO A 66 2.58 -11.64 4.11
C PRO A 66 1.28 -11.03 4.65
N GLY A 67 1.10 -9.73 4.46
CA GLY A 67 -0.10 -8.99 4.84
C GLY A 67 -1.33 -9.40 4.02
N LEU A 68 -1.13 -9.80 2.76
CA LEU A 68 -2.17 -10.34 1.89
C LEU A 68 -2.59 -11.76 2.30
N SER A 69 -1.63 -12.65 2.62
CA SER A 69 -1.93 -14.04 2.94
C SER A 69 -2.72 -14.21 4.23
N ASP A 70 -2.34 -13.45 5.28
CA ASP A 70 -3.07 -13.43 6.55
C ASP A 70 -3.06 -12.01 7.14
N PRO A 71 -4.10 -11.21 6.83
CA PRO A 71 -4.19 -9.83 7.30
C PRO A 71 -4.34 -9.69 8.82
N ILE A 72 -4.88 -10.72 9.47
CA ILE A 72 -5.19 -10.71 10.90
C ILE A 72 -3.93 -10.98 11.71
N ARG A 73 -3.05 -11.88 11.24
CA ARG A 73 -1.77 -12.21 11.88
C ARG A 73 -0.69 -11.18 11.55
N ASN A 74 -0.61 -10.71 10.31
CA ASN A 74 0.46 -9.82 9.84
C ASN A 74 0.09 -8.32 9.94
N ARG A 75 -0.43 -7.91 11.10
CA ARG A 75 -0.98 -6.55 11.28
C ARG A 75 0.06 -5.46 11.13
N PHE A 76 1.24 -5.70 11.68
CA PHE A 76 2.33 -4.75 11.64
C PHE A 76 2.69 -4.43 10.19
N VAL A 77 2.79 -5.45 9.34
CA VAL A 77 3.06 -5.30 7.90
C VAL A 77 1.98 -4.44 7.23
N ASN A 78 0.70 -4.71 7.52
CA ASN A 78 -0.42 -3.96 6.94
C ASN A 78 -0.47 -2.49 7.40
N TYR A 79 -0.30 -2.23 8.71
CA TYR A 79 -0.25 -0.87 9.23
C TYR A 79 0.95 -0.10 8.69
N LEU A 80 2.14 -0.71 8.72
CA LEU A 80 3.35 -0.10 8.21
C LEU A 80 3.22 0.19 6.71
N GLY A 81 2.64 -0.74 5.94
CA GLY A 81 2.42 -0.54 4.53
C GLY A 81 1.48 0.62 4.22
N ILE A 82 0.32 0.65 4.87
CA ILE A 82 -0.64 1.75 4.75
C ILE A 82 0.02 3.09 5.14
N LEU A 83 0.75 3.11 6.24
CA LEU A 83 1.44 4.31 6.72
C LEU A 83 2.46 4.81 5.68
N ILE A 84 3.34 3.93 5.19
CA ILE A 84 4.35 4.27 4.19
C ILE A 84 3.69 4.88 2.95
N ARG A 85 2.60 4.29 2.46
CA ARG A 85 1.88 4.82 1.30
C ARG A 85 1.31 6.20 1.51
N LEU A 86 0.66 6.42 2.66
CA LEU A 86 0.11 7.73 2.97
C LEU A 86 1.23 8.75 3.18
N SER A 87 2.36 8.36 3.76
CA SER A 87 3.54 9.21 3.87
C SER A 87 4.11 9.59 2.50
N PHE A 88 4.20 8.65 1.56
CA PHE A 88 4.64 8.96 0.19
C PHE A 88 3.64 9.86 -0.55
N ALA A 89 2.34 9.62 -0.39
CA ALA A 89 1.32 10.48 -0.96
C ALA A 89 1.48 11.93 -0.49
N LEU A 90 1.65 12.12 0.82
CA LEU A 90 1.91 13.44 1.43
C LEU A 90 3.24 14.04 0.94
N PHE A 91 4.29 13.23 0.90
CA PHE A 91 5.60 13.66 0.38
C PHE A 91 5.48 14.18 -1.06
N PHE A 92 4.76 13.49 -1.94
CA PHE A 92 4.57 13.95 -3.32
C PHE A 92 3.79 15.25 -3.42
N PHE A 93 2.81 15.49 -2.54
CA PHE A 93 2.13 16.79 -2.49
C PHE A 93 3.06 17.95 -2.09
N THR A 94 4.13 17.68 -1.32
CA THR A 94 5.10 18.73 -0.98
C THR A 94 6.15 18.99 -2.07
N GLN A 95 6.27 18.12 -3.08
CA GLN A 95 7.25 18.28 -4.18
C GLN A 95 6.76 19.20 -5.32
N GLY A 96 5.54 19.73 -5.25
CA GLY A 96 4.99 20.67 -6.23
C GLY A 96 4.15 20.02 -7.35
N ARG A 97 3.72 20.84 -8.32
CA ARG A 97 2.63 20.49 -9.26
C ARG A 97 2.86 19.24 -10.11
N GLY A 98 4.11 18.95 -10.48
CA GLY A 98 4.45 17.78 -11.28
C GLY A 98 4.25 16.43 -10.56
N PHE A 99 4.18 16.42 -9.23
CA PHE A 99 4.09 15.20 -8.43
C PHE A 99 2.70 14.95 -7.84
N VAL A 100 1.76 15.89 -8.02
CA VAL A 100 0.39 15.81 -7.48
C VAL A 100 -0.31 14.53 -7.93
N THR A 101 -0.16 14.13 -9.20
CA THR A 101 -0.76 12.90 -9.72
C THR A 101 -0.22 11.65 -9.02
N MET A 102 1.08 11.62 -8.68
CA MET A 102 1.65 10.52 -7.89
C MET A 102 1.10 10.52 -6.46
N GLY A 103 0.96 11.71 -5.87
CA GLY A 103 0.33 11.88 -4.55
C GLY A 103 -1.11 11.36 -4.52
N ILE A 104 -1.90 11.68 -5.55
CA ILE A 104 -3.27 11.18 -5.70
C ILE A 104 -3.27 9.65 -5.88
N TYR A 105 -2.36 9.12 -6.70
CA TYR A 105 -2.25 7.69 -6.97
C TYR A 105 -1.93 6.91 -5.69
N ASP A 106 -0.84 7.25 -4.99
CA ASP A 106 -0.46 6.59 -3.73
C ASP A 106 -1.49 6.81 -2.62
N GLY A 107 -2.06 8.02 -2.56
CA GLY A 107 -3.09 8.39 -1.60
C GLY A 107 -4.36 7.56 -1.80
N THR A 108 -4.79 7.36 -3.05
CA THR A 108 -6.00 6.56 -3.37
C THR A 108 -5.83 5.12 -2.89
N PHE A 109 -4.69 4.49 -3.18
CA PHE A 109 -4.43 3.14 -2.71
C PHE A 109 -4.26 3.07 -1.19
N GLY A 110 -3.50 4.01 -0.59
CA GLY A 110 -3.29 4.08 0.86
C GLY A 110 -4.60 4.23 1.62
N LEU A 111 -5.48 5.15 1.18
CA LEU A 111 -6.78 5.39 1.79
C LEU A 111 -7.74 4.22 1.57
N SER A 112 -7.74 3.61 0.38
CA SER A 112 -8.57 2.42 0.10
C SER A 112 -8.19 1.24 1.01
N LEU A 113 -6.88 1.02 1.18
CA LEU A 113 -6.35 0.02 2.09
C LEU A 113 -6.68 0.35 3.54
N LEU A 114 -6.53 1.61 3.97
CA LEU A 114 -6.90 2.04 5.32
C LEU A 114 -8.39 1.78 5.57
N ALA A 115 -9.27 2.27 4.69
CA ALA A 115 -10.72 2.16 4.84
C ALA A 115 -11.20 0.70 4.90
N THR A 116 -10.59 -0.19 4.13
CA THR A 116 -10.91 -1.62 4.15
C THR A 116 -10.29 -2.33 5.35
N TYR A 117 -9.06 -1.98 5.73
CA TYR A 117 -8.36 -2.58 6.86
C TYR A 117 -8.95 -2.20 8.22
N LEU A 118 -9.51 -0.99 8.38
CA LEU A 118 -10.23 -0.59 9.59
C LEU A 118 -11.44 -1.50 9.91
N ARG A 119 -11.95 -2.22 8.91
CA ARG A 119 -13.05 -3.18 9.07
C ARG A 119 -12.58 -4.60 9.38
N VAL A 120 -11.26 -4.86 9.34
CA VAL A 120 -10.68 -6.18 9.66
C VAL A 120 -10.67 -6.36 11.17
N PRO A 121 -11.33 -7.41 11.70
CA PRO A 121 -11.46 -7.58 13.14
C PRO A 121 -10.13 -7.81 13.88
N ARG A 122 -10.10 -7.39 15.14
CA ARG A 122 -8.95 -7.60 16.01
C ARG A 122 -8.95 -9.03 16.58
N VAL A 123 -7.78 -9.68 16.67
CA VAL A 123 -7.62 -10.87 17.50
C VAL A 123 -7.72 -10.39 18.94
N THR A 124 -8.77 -10.80 19.64
CA THR A 124 -8.86 -10.62 21.07
C THR A 124 -8.08 -11.76 21.70
N PRO A 125 -7.05 -11.50 22.53
CA PRO A 125 -6.43 -12.56 23.33
C PRO A 125 -7.51 -13.26 24.15
N PRO A 126 -7.46 -14.60 24.32
CA PRO A 126 -8.40 -15.29 25.20
C PRO A 126 -8.32 -14.68 26.60
N SER A 127 -9.48 -14.31 27.14
CA SER A 127 -9.59 -13.74 28.49
C SER A 127 -8.98 -14.72 29.50
N SER A 128 -7.88 -14.31 30.14
CA SER A 128 -7.21 -15.07 31.21
C SER A 128 -8.01 -15.11 32.53
N ALA A 129 -9.28 -14.67 32.51
CA ALA A 129 -10.13 -14.57 33.70
C ALA A 129 -10.79 -15.89 34.14
N ALA A 130 -10.66 -16.99 33.37
CA ALA A 130 -11.38 -18.24 33.67
C ALA A 130 -10.55 -19.31 34.43
N THR A 131 -9.28 -19.06 34.76
CA THR A 131 -8.41 -20.08 35.39
C THR A 131 -8.05 -19.77 36.86
N ARG A 132 -8.67 -18.77 37.50
CA ARG A 132 -8.50 -18.49 38.94
C ARG A 132 -9.80 -18.67 39.72
N SER A 133 -10.41 -19.84 39.63
CA SER A 133 -11.43 -20.27 40.60
C SER A 133 -11.59 -21.79 40.56
N SER A 134 -10.72 -22.49 41.27
CA SER A 134 -11.01 -23.80 41.86
C SER A 134 -10.03 -24.01 43.03
N PRO A 135 -10.50 -24.66 44.11
CA PRO A 135 -10.29 -24.28 45.51
C PRO A 135 -8.94 -24.63 46.12
#